data_AF-I0BB99-F1
#
_entry.id   AF-I0BB99-F1
#
_cell.length_a   1.000
_cell.length_b   1.000
_cell.length_c   1.000
_cell.angle_alpha   90.00
_cell.angle_beta   90.00
_cell.angle_gamma   90.00
#
_symmetry.space_group_name_H-M   'P 1'
#
loop_
_entity.id
_entity.type
_entity.pdbx_description
1 polymer ?
#
loop_
_entity_poly.entity_id
_entity_poly.type
_entity_poly.pdbx_seq_one_letter_code
_entity_poly.pdbx_strand_id
1 'polypeptide(L)'
;MNLDRDTKNELGTPDIVNTIFKKIDKSQLFIADISIINSNSDGRKTPNPNVLLELGYAAKVLGWEKIICIFNSDYGDFNDLPFDLRFRRPLSYSLKGKERSETKDLITKVITQTIKELHSRGLLDDEFNEYFKMQVDTQILSVMNNITKILFGYDEINRFKSYNDLLNLKQEDYLTLISDRKFLGFQVYKRFEPIAKELNKLLETLTPSYFNKELGVVIVNFIKWISRFDKFNSLRQSSDLFISSGEVARGYRTVYAPDINPNNKDGYLLLKELNENNGQVIDFGEFHEKQKIDSMLKYVYLNENYKLNYAELLFDCVGLITKWLEYTNGELIFDNLNNFEIREVVTPPQKLKEILSKTTVSLEDDLMMLANDKFNFDYASIIQINSLVHFIRQGFILDNHLKAIDNLDRQINGKIQLRGDLSIIPILEDEFKISQLSEDERLEGIEKLKKLRQGSFDVDYIYVTHKYKQMHERLDRLYNNASLSDGAKKLILQIINDSQVNLLTHMIEPLKRFVIESAKAEIDSSLNFLNVYDEFNKQRIYHERDINLLFSEVRHLLQK
;
A
#
# COMPACT_ATOMS: atom_id res chain seq x y z
N MET A 1 -9.52 -8.54 -12.27
CA MET A 1 -8.95 -8.93 -13.58
C MET A 1 -9.92 -8.47 -14.66
N ASN A 2 -9.53 -7.46 -15.44
CA ASN A 2 -10.35 -6.92 -16.53
C ASN A 2 -9.86 -7.54 -17.85
N LEU A 3 -10.77 -7.96 -18.73
CA LEU A 3 -10.44 -8.58 -20.01
C LEU A 3 -10.81 -7.60 -21.13
N ASP A 4 -9.81 -7.16 -21.89
CA ASP A 4 -9.98 -6.26 -23.02
C ASP A 4 -9.67 -6.97 -24.35
N ARG A 5 -10.38 -6.57 -25.42
CA ARG A 5 -10.26 -7.15 -26.76
C ARG A 5 -10.61 -6.09 -27.82
N ASP A 6 -9.86 -6.07 -28.92
CA ASP A 6 -10.11 -5.21 -30.09
C ASP A 6 -10.25 -3.71 -29.71
N THR A 7 -11.11 -2.96 -30.40
CA THR A 7 -11.44 -1.54 -30.14
C THR A 7 -12.61 -1.33 -29.18
N LYS A 8 -13.02 -2.37 -28.44
CA LYS A 8 -14.18 -2.30 -27.55
C LYS A 8 -14.01 -1.16 -26.53
N ASN A 9 -15.06 -0.37 -26.33
CA ASN A 9 -15.16 0.82 -25.45
C ASN A 9 -14.55 2.15 -25.97
N GLU A 10 -14.15 2.26 -27.24
CA GLU A 10 -13.70 3.55 -27.82
C GLU A 10 -14.82 4.21 -28.66
N LEU A 11 -15.04 5.52 -28.49
CA LEU A 11 -16.03 6.31 -29.25
C LEU A 11 -15.41 6.91 -30.53
N GLY A 12 -16.14 6.86 -31.66
CA GLY A 12 -15.76 7.51 -32.93
C GLY A 12 -15.06 6.60 -33.94
N THR A 13 -14.15 7.15 -34.75
CA THR A 13 -13.31 6.42 -35.73
C THR A 13 -11.85 6.39 -35.23
N PRO A 14 -11.54 5.61 -34.19
CA PRO A 14 -10.20 5.60 -33.62
C PRO A 14 -9.18 4.99 -34.58
N ASP A 15 -7.93 5.41 -34.46
CA ASP A 15 -6.80 4.71 -35.08
C ASP A 15 -6.64 3.35 -34.39
N ILE A 16 -7.23 2.33 -35.03
CA ILE A 16 -7.37 0.96 -34.53
C ILE A 16 -6.02 0.42 -34.05
N VAL A 17 -4.95 0.70 -34.79
CA VAL A 17 -3.61 0.18 -34.49
C VAL A 17 -3.05 0.83 -33.23
N ASN A 18 -3.14 2.16 -33.12
CA ASN A 18 -2.66 2.89 -31.95
C ASN A 18 -3.47 2.57 -30.68
N THR A 19 -4.78 2.36 -30.81
CA THR A 19 -5.62 1.91 -29.68
C THR A 19 -5.19 0.54 -29.19
N ILE A 20 -4.96 -0.41 -30.10
CA ILE A 20 -4.54 -1.78 -29.73
C ILE A 20 -3.18 -1.75 -29.03
N PHE A 21 -2.20 -0.98 -29.52
CA PHE A 21 -0.90 -0.85 -28.85
C PHE A 21 -1.00 -0.24 -27.46
N LYS A 22 -1.80 0.82 -27.27
CA LYS A 22 -2.06 1.38 -25.94
C LYS A 22 -2.71 0.38 -24.97
N LYS A 23 -3.57 -0.50 -25.46
CA LYS A 23 -4.17 -1.56 -24.65
C LYS A 23 -3.14 -2.62 -24.25
N ILE A 24 -2.24 -2.96 -25.18
CA ILE A 24 -1.11 -3.86 -24.88
C ILE A 24 -0.18 -3.22 -23.84
N ASP A 25 0.13 -1.93 -23.95
CA ASP A 25 0.97 -1.20 -22.99
C ASP A 25 0.44 -1.26 -21.56
N LYS A 26 -0.89 -1.24 -21.40
CA LYS A 26 -1.58 -1.29 -20.10
C LYS A 26 -1.87 -2.71 -19.62
N SER A 27 -1.56 -3.73 -20.40
CA SER A 27 -1.88 -5.12 -20.06
C SER A 27 -0.82 -5.72 -19.12
N GLN A 28 -1.24 -6.55 -18.17
CA GLN A 28 -0.32 -7.32 -17.32
C GLN A 28 0.10 -8.66 -17.96
N LEU A 29 -0.72 -9.15 -18.89
CA LEU A 29 -0.54 -10.44 -19.57
C LEU A 29 -1.19 -10.38 -20.95
N PHE A 30 -0.53 -10.98 -21.94
CA PHE A 30 -1.01 -11.03 -23.32
C PHE A 30 -1.24 -12.48 -23.75
N ILE A 31 -2.41 -12.77 -24.35
CA ILE A 31 -2.76 -14.10 -24.86
C ILE A 31 -2.93 -14.01 -26.38
N ALA A 32 -2.12 -14.77 -27.11
CA ALA A 32 -2.09 -14.75 -28.57
C ALA A 32 -2.55 -16.08 -29.16
N ASP A 33 -3.56 -16.06 -30.04
CA ASP A 33 -3.89 -17.23 -30.86
C ASP A 33 -2.97 -17.25 -32.10
N ILE A 34 -2.01 -18.17 -32.09
CA ILE A 34 -1.03 -18.34 -33.15
C ILE A 34 -1.36 -19.52 -34.07
N SER A 35 -2.62 -19.96 -34.10
CA SER A 35 -3.09 -21.01 -35.00
C SER A 35 -2.88 -20.61 -36.48
N ILE A 36 -2.50 -21.59 -37.30
CA ILE A 36 -2.22 -21.37 -38.72
C ILE A 36 -3.53 -21.13 -39.47
N ILE A 37 -3.59 -20.04 -40.24
CA ILE A 37 -4.81 -19.65 -40.98
C ILE A 37 -4.84 -20.20 -42.40
N ASN A 38 -3.68 -20.55 -42.96
CA ASN A 38 -3.52 -21.04 -44.34
C ASN A 38 -3.01 -22.49 -44.38
N SER A 39 -3.60 -23.36 -43.54
CA SER A 39 -3.19 -24.75 -43.35
C SER A 39 -3.15 -25.58 -44.64
N ASN A 40 -4.03 -25.26 -45.59
CA ASN A 40 -4.17 -25.91 -46.89
C ASN A 40 -3.30 -25.28 -48.00
N SER A 41 -2.43 -24.34 -47.68
CA SER A 41 -1.57 -23.67 -48.67
C SER A 41 -0.31 -24.49 -48.95
N ASP A 42 0.07 -24.59 -50.22
CA ASP A 42 1.38 -25.14 -50.64
C ASP A 42 2.55 -24.17 -50.37
N GLY A 43 2.24 -22.91 -50.02
CA GLY A 43 3.21 -21.88 -49.66
C GLY A 43 3.60 -21.91 -48.18
N ARG A 44 4.33 -20.87 -47.73
CA ARG A 44 4.71 -20.74 -46.31
C ARG A 44 3.46 -20.56 -45.45
N LYS A 45 3.23 -21.49 -44.53
CA LYS A 45 2.19 -21.41 -43.52
C LYS A 45 2.46 -20.27 -42.54
N THR A 46 1.41 -19.62 -42.07
CA THR A 46 1.49 -18.47 -41.16
C THR A 46 0.29 -18.42 -40.22
N PRO A 47 0.50 -18.01 -38.96
CA PRO A 47 -0.55 -17.43 -38.12
C PRO A 47 -1.12 -16.14 -38.73
N ASN A 48 -2.16 -15.59 -38.12
CA ASN A 48 -2.70 -14.28 -38.51
C ASN A 48 -1.62 -13.18 -38.38
N PRO A 49 -1.24 -12.48 -39.48
CA PRO A 49 -0.21 -11.45 -39.43
C PRO A 49 -0.50 -10.29 -38.46
N ASN A 50 -1.76 -9.95 -38.23
CA ASN A 50 -2.12 -8.91 -37.27
C ASN A 50 -1.81 -9.35 -35.84
N VAL A 51 -2.10 -10.61 -35.50
CA VAL A 51 -1.74 -11.18 -34.19
C VAL A 51 -0.22 -11.25 -34.04
N LEU A 52 0.53 -11.52 -35.12
CA LEU A 52 2.00 -11.51 -35.06
C LEU A 52 2.57 -10.11 -34.81
N LEU A 53 1.95 -9.07 -35.39
CA LEU A 53 2.33 -7.68 -35.12
C LEU A 53 2.10 -7.31 -33.65
N GLU A 54 0.91 -7.62 -33.13
CA GLU A 54 0.53 -7.39 -31.73
C GLU A 54 1.44 -8.17 -30.77
N LEU A 55 1.70 -9.45 -31.09
CA LEU A 55 2.59 -10.33 -30.32
C LEU A 55 4.02 -9.81 -30.29
N GLY A 56 4.55 -9.32 -31.42
CA GLY A 56 5.87 -8.71 -31.48
C GLY A 56 5.97 -7.44 -30.63
N TYR A 57 4.91 -6.63 -30.62
CA TYR A 57 4.83 -5.44 -29.77
C TYR A 57 4.73 -5.82 -28.28
N ALA A 58 3.83 -6.74 -27.93
CA ALA A 58 3.66 -7.25 -26.57
C ALA A 58 4.95 -7.86 -26.03
N ALA A 59 5.70 -8.61 -26.84
CA ALA A 59 6.99 -9.17 -26.48
C ALA A 59 8.04 -8.11 -26.13
N LYS A 60 7.98 -6.95 -26.77
CA LYS A 60 8.87 -5.83 -26.47
C LYS A 60 8.48 -5.10 -25.18
N VAL A 61 7.19 -4.96 -24.92
CA VAL A 61 6.67 -4.16 -23.80
C VAL A 61 6.56 -4.96 -22.50
N LEU A 62 6.02 -6.18 -22.57
CA LEU A 62 5.70 -7.00 -21.40
C LEU A 62 6.78 -8.03 -21.04
N GLY A 63 7.68 -8.32 -21.98
CA GLY A 63 8.53 -9.50 -21.91
C GLY A 63 7.79 -10.78 -22.27
N TRP A 64 8.54 -11.84 -22.56
CA TRP A 64 7.96 -13.12 -23.01
C TRP A 64 7.36 -13.96 -21.90
N GLU A 65 7.79 -13.72 -20.67
CA GLU A 65 7.31 -14.35 -19.44
C GLU A 65 5.84 -14.02 -19.14
N LYS A 66 5.32 -12.92 -19.68
CA LYS A 66 3.92 -12.49 -19.53
C LYS A 66 3.06 -12.77 -20.78
N ILE A 67 3.53 -13.65 -21.67
CA ILE A 67 2.85 -13.97 -22.93
C ILE A 67 2.45 -15.45 -22.97
N ILE A 68 1.18 -15.71 -23.27
CA ILE A 68 0.66 -17.06 -23.49
C ILE A 68 0.24 -17.21 -24.95
N CYS A 69 1.02 -17.95 -25.73
CA CYS A 69 0.64 -18.32 -27.08
C CYS A 69 -0.21 -19.60 -27.06
N ILE A 70 -1.36 -19.58 -27.72
CA ILE A 70 -2.25 -20.72 -27.90
C ILE A 70 -2.15 -21.18 -29.36
N PHE A 71 -2.03 -22.50 -29.57
CA PHE A 71 -1.85 -23.07 -30.90
C PHE A 71 -2.77 -24.27 -31.15
N ASN A 72 -3.71 -24.12 -32.09
CA ASN A 72 -4.52 -25.25 -32.53
C ASN A 72 -3.74 -26.13 -33.52
N SER A 73 -3.31 -27.31 -33.07
CA SER A 73 -2.55 -28.27 -33.88
C SER A 73 -3.38 -28.95 -34.98
N ASP A 74 -4.70 -28.72 -35.03
CA ASP A 74 -5.52 -29.24 -36.14
C ASP A 74 -5.20 -28.56 -37.47
N TYR A 75 -4.60 -27.36 -37.42
CA TYR A 75 -4.29 -26.53 -38.58
C TYR A 75 -2.80 -26.55 -38.99
N GLY A 76 -1.96 -27.33 -38.33
CA GLY A 76 -0.57 -27.54 -38.72
C GLY A 76 0.30 -28.00 -37.57
N ASP A 77 1.58 -28.19 -37.86
CA ASP A 77 2.56 -28.67 -36.88
C ASP A 77 3.37 -27.52 -36.29
N PHE A 78 4.02 -27.74 -35.14
CA PHE A 78 4.94 -26.76 -34.55
C PHE A 78 6.05 -26.32 -35.51
N ASN A 79 6.46 -27.19 -36.43
CA ASN A 79 7.46 -26.89 -37.45
C ASN A 79 6.95 -25.98 -38.58
N ASP A 80 5.65 -25.76 -38.66
CA ASP A 80 5.04 -24.81 -39.58
C ASP A 80 5.03 -23.39 -39.00
N LEU A 81 5.25 -23.23 -37.69
CA LEU A 81 5.32 -21.92 -37.04
C LEU A 81 6.60 -21.16 -37.43
N PRO A 82 6.53 -19.81 -37.46
CA PRO A 82 7.68 -18.93 -37.55
C PRO A 82 8.80 -19.30 -36.55
N PHE A 83 10.06 -19.10 -36.94
CA PHE A 83 11.24 -19.55 -36.17
C PHE A 83 11.29 -18.95 -34.77
N ASP A 84 10.82 -17.71 -34.62
CA ASP A 84 10.74 -16.94 -33.39
C ASP A 84 9.68 -17.47 -32.42
N LEU A 85 8.66 -18.20 -32.91
CA LEU A 85 7.61 -18.82 -32.08
C LEU A 85 7.87 -20.29 -31.78
N ARG A 86 8.56 -20.99 -32.69
CA ARG A 86 8.82 -22.44 -32.61
C ARG A 86 9.44 -22.88 -31.29
N PHE A 87 10.36 -22.09 -30.74
CA PHE A 87 11.11 -22.43 -29.53
C PHE A 87 10.45 -21.95 -28.23
N ARG A 88 9.26 -21.33 -28.31
CA ARG A 88 8.59 -20.67 -27.17
C ARG A 88 7.49 -21.50 -26.51
N ARG A 89 7.39 -22.79 -26.84
CA ARG A 89 6.48 -23.77 -26.22
C ARG A 89 5.02 -23.28 -26.11
N PRO A 90 4.35 -22.93 -27.24
CA PRO A 90 2.95 -22.50 -27.18
C PRO A 90 2.05 -23.61 -26.62
N LEU A 91 1.00 -23.20 -25.91
CA LEU A 91 -0.04 -24.08 -25.40
C LEU A 91 -0.82 -24.67 -26.58
N SER A 92 -0.54 -25.93 -26.89
CA SER A 92 -1.18 -26.60 -28.02
C SER A 92 -2.42 -27.40 -27.63
N TYR A 93 -3.44 -27.36 -28.48
CA TYR A 93 -4.66 -28.15 -28.33
C TYR A 93 -5.16 -28.67 -29.68
N SER A 94 -6.02 -29.68 -29.64
CA SER A 94 -6.70 -30.27 -30.80
C SER A 94 -8.13 -30.59 -30.43
N LEU A 95 -9.06 -30.42 -31.36
CA LEU A 95 -10.46 -30.81 -31.26
C LEU A 95 -10.74 -32.16 -31.94
N LYS A 96 -9.77 -32.74 -32.66
CA LYS A 96 -9.92 -34.04 -33.29
C LYS A 96 -10.08 -35.13 -32.23
N GLY A 97 -11.23 -35.80 -32.25
CA GLY A 97 -11.53 -36.92 -31.35
C GLY A 97 -11.72 -36.54 -29.88
N LYS A 98 -11.98 -35.25 -29.58
CA LYS A 98 -12.24 -34.76 -28.23
C LYS A 98 -13.51 -33.93 -28.18
N GLU A 99 -14.17 -33.90 -27.03
CA GLU A 99 -15.25 -32.94 -26.83
C GLU A 99 -14.70 -31.51 -26.68
N ARG A 100 -15.44 -30.55 -27.24
CA ARG A 100 -15.08 -29.13 -27.17
C ARG A 100 -15.06 -28.62 -25.73
N SER A 101 -15.96 -29.12 -24.89
CA SER A 101 -16.05 -28.84 -23.45
C SER A 101 -14.76 -29.23 -22.73
N GLU A 102 -14.31 -30.48 -22.88
CA GLU A 102 -13.09 -31.00 -22.27
C GLU A 102 -11.85 -30.22 -22.67
N THR A 103 -11.74 -29.86 -23.95
CA THR A 103 -10.61 -29.09 -24.47
C THR A 103 -10.61 -27.66 -23.92
N LYS A 104 -11.80 -27.04 -23.81
CA LYS A 104 -11.96 -25.71 -23.21
C LYS A 104 -11.55 -25.73 -21.72
N ASP A 105 -11.94 -26.76 -20.98
CA ASP A 105 -11.60 -26.89 -19.56
C ASP A 105 -10.10 -27.07 -19.37
N LEU A 106 -9.44 -27.86 -20.23
CA LEU A 106 -7.99 -28.01 -20.25
C LEU A 106 -7.27 -26.68 -20.48
N ILE A 107 -7.65 -25.93 -21.53
CA ILE A 107 -7.03 -24.63 -21.85
C ILE A 107 -7.24 -23.64 -20.69
N THR A 108 -8.47 -23.58 -20.17
CA THR A 108 -8.81 -22.71 -19.03
C THR A 108 -7.97 -23.05 -17.81
N LYS A 109 -7.83 -24.35 -17.50
CA LYS A 109 -7.02 -24.82 -16.38
C LYS A 109 -5.56 -24.42 -16.53
N VAL A 110 -4.96 -24.61 -17.72
CA VAL A 110 -3.57 -24.24 -17.97
C VAL A 110 -3.36 -22.74 -17.85
N ILE A 111 -4.21 -21.92 -18.51
CA ILE A 111 -4.13 -20.45 -18.41
C ILE A 111 -4.26 -20.00 -16.96
N THR A 112 -5.23 -20.54 -16.22
CA THR A 112 -5.45 -20.21 -14.80
C THR A 112 -4.24 -20.56 -13.94
N GLN A 113 -3.64 -21.72 -14.18
CA GLN A 113 -2.46 -22.17 -13.45
C GLN A 113 -1.24 -21.28 -13.76
N THR A 114 -1.02 -20.95 -15.03
CA THR A 114 0.05 -20.02 -15.45
C THR A 114 -0.11 -18.66 -14.78
N ILE A 115 -1.31 -18.09 -14.77
CA ILE A 115 -1.57 -16.80 -14.12
C ILE A 115 -1.29 -16.87 -12.61
N LYS A 116 -1.75 -17.93 -11.93
CA LYS A 116 -1.48 -18.13 -10.50
C LYS A 116 0.02 -18.25 -10.21
N GLU A 117 0.76 -18.97 -11.04
CA GLU A 117 2.20 -19.12 -10.89
C GLU A 117 2.94 -17.80 -11.13
N LEU A 118 2.58 -17.05 -12.18
CA LEU A 118 3.17 -15.73 -12.45
C LEU A 118 2.89 -14.75 -11.30
N HIS A 119 1.67 -14.74 -10.75
CA HIS A 119 1.35 -13.97 -9.55
C HIS A 119 2.18 -14.42 -8.35
N SER A 120 2.26 -15.73 -8.07
CA SER A 120 3.01 -16.24 -6.90
C SER A 120 4.51 -15.93 -6.97
N ARG A 121 5.04 -15.70 -8.18
CA ARG A 121 6.43 -15.33 -8.44
C ARG A 121 6.65 -13.81 -8.46
N GLY A 122 5.62 -13.00 -8.21
CA GLY A 122 5.70 -11.54 -8.28
C GLY A 122 5.93 -10.99 -9.69
N LEU A 123 5.66 -11.78 -10.73
CA LEU A 123 5.84 -11.35 -12.13
C LEU A 123 4.64 -10.54 -12.65
N LEU A 124 3.51 -10.60 -11.95
CA LEU A 124 2.31 -9.79 -12.23
C LEU A 124 2.18 -8.59 -11.30
N ASP A 125 2.86 -8.60 -10.16
CA ASP A 125 2.78 -7.57 -9.13
C ASP A 125 3.96 -6.62 -9.30
N ASP A 126 3.69 -5.36 -9.60
CA ASP A 126 4.71 -4.32 -9.71
C ASP A 126 4.82 -3.59 -8.37
N GLU A 127 5.21 -4.34 -7.33
CA GLU A 127 5.20 -3.87 -5.93
C GLU A 127 5.94 -2.54 -5.75
N PHE A 128 7.03 -2.34 -6.51
CA PHE A 128 7.78 -1.09 -6.51
C PHE A 128 6.96 0.06 -7.11
N ASN A 129 6.37 -0.12 -8.30
CA ASN A 129 5.58 0.94 -8.93
C ASN A 129 4.26 1.19 -8.19
N GLU A 130 3.66 0.18 -7.57
CA GLU A 130 2.48 0.35 -6.71
C GLU A 130 2.82 1.12 -5.44
N TYR A 131 3.92 0.79 -4.75
CA TYR A 131 4.39 1.54 -3.60
C TYR A 131 4.73 2.99 -3.97
N PHE A 132 5.46 3.18 -5.07
CA PHE A 132 5.79 4.51 -5.57
C PHE A 132 4.53 5.33 -5.92
N LYS A 133 3.61 4.71 -6.66
CA LYS A 133 2.31 5.31 -7.01
C LYS A 133 1.56 5.72 -5.76
N MET A 134 1.47 4.86 -4.75
CA MET A 134 0.81 5.16 -3.47
C MET A 134 1.41 6.39 -2.79
N GLN A 135 2.73 6.59 -2.83
CA GLN A 135 3.38 7.78 -2.29
C GLN A 135 2.97 9.05 -3.05
N VAL A 136 2.93 8.99 -4.39
CA VAL A 136 2.48 10.11 -5.24
C VAL A 136 0.99 10.39 -5.05
N ASP A 137 0.15 9.36 -5.01
CA ASP A 137 -1.29 9.45 -4.80
C ASP A 137 -1.62 10.11 -3.46
N THR A 138 -0.84 9.81 -2.41
CA THR A 138 -0.98 10.48 -1.10
C THR A 138 -0.77 11.99 -1.20
N GLN A 139 0.22 12.42 -2.00
CA GLN A 139 0.47 13.85 -2.25
C GLN A 139 -0.66 14.49 -3.09
N ILE A 140 -1.11 13.79 -4.13
CA ILE A 140 -2.22 14.24 -4.98
C ILE A 140 -3.52 14.38 -4.17
N LEU A 141 -3.86 13.38 -3.36
CA LEU A 141 -5.03 13.37 -2.49
C LEU A 141 -4.99 14.52 -1.48
N SER A 142 -3.81 14.89 -0.98
CA SER A 142 -3.66 16.03 -0.07
C SER A 142 -4.04 17.35 -0.74
N VAL A 143 -3.64 17.56 -1.99
CA VAL A 143 -4.03 18.73 -2.80
C VAL A 143 -5.51 18.66 -3.17
N MET A 144 -5.98 17.52 -3.67
CA MET A 144 -7.40 17.30 -4.01
C MET A 144 -8.32 17.63 -2.84
N ASN A 145 -7.97 17.17 -1.63
CA ASN A 145 -8.73 17.43 -0.42
C ASN A 145 -8.80 18.92 -0.07
N ASN A 146 -7.75 19.70 -0.36
CA ASN A 146 -7.83 21.14 -0.16
C ASN A 146 -8.66 21.84 -1.24
N ILE A 147 -8.54 21.42 -2.50
CA ILE A 147 -9.34 21.96 -3.61
C ILE A 147 -10.83 21.68 -3.38
N THR A 148 -11.21 20.45 -2.98
CA THR A 148 -12.61 20.14 -2.63
C THR A 148 -13.10 21.01 -1.50
N LYS A 149 -12.29 21.25 -0.45
CA LYS A 149 -12.66 22.19 0.61
C LYS A 149 -12.86 23.60 0.08
N ILE A 150 -12.02 24.09 -0.83
CA ILE A 150 -12.18 25.43 -1.44
C ILE A 150 -13.49 25.49 -2.26
N LEU A 151 -13.80 24.46 -3.05
CA LEU A 151 -14.93 24.45 -3.99
C LEU A 151 -16.27 24.06 -3.35
N PHE A 152 -16.28 23.19 -2.35
CA PHE A 152 -17.51 22.66 -1.73
C PHE A 152 -17.65 23.03 -0.26
N GLY A 153 -16.56 23.36 0.45
CA GLY A 153 -16.57 23.81 1.84
C GLY A 153 -16.27 22.69 2.84
N TYR A 154 -16.55 22.94 4.12
CA TYR A 154 -16.32 21.98 5.21
C TYR A 154 -17.54 21.12 5.57
N ASP A 155 -18.75 21.50 5.13
CA ASP A 155 -20.01 20.86 5.54
C ASP A 155 -20.30 19.54 4.79
N GLU A 156 -19.50 19.20 3.79
CA GLU A 156 -19.72 18.00 2.98
C GLU A 156 -19.21 16.73 3.69
N ILE A 157 -20.15 15.87 4.12
CA ILE A 157 -19.87 14.70 4.95
C ILE A 157 -19.19 13.57 4.15
N ASN A 158 -19.48 13.45 2.85
CA ASN A 158 -18.97 12.36 2.02
C ASN A 158 -17.82 12.81 1.09
N ARG A 159 -16.59 12.71 1.60
CA ARG A 159 -15.37 13.10 0.87
C ARG A 159 -15.15 12.33 -0.43
N PHE A 160 -15.53 11.05 -0.49
CA PHE A 160 -15.38 10.25 -1.71
C PHE A 160 -16.30 10.73 -2.82
N LYS A 161 -17.53 11.15 -2.46
CA LYS A 161 -18.43 11.80 -3.41
C LYS A 161 -17.83 13.11 -3.92
N SER A 162 -17.27 13.94 -3.02
CA SER A 162 -16.63 15.21 -3.39
C SER A 162 -15.47 15.05 -4.38
N TYR A 163 -14.68 13.96 -4.28
CA TYR A 163 -13.62 13.69 -5.25
C TYR A 163 -14.16 13.35 -6.63
N ASN A 164 -15.21 12.53 -6.68
CA ASN A 164 -15.86 12.22 -7.95
C ASN A 164 -16.52 13.48 -8.54
N ASP A 165 -17.18 14.29 -7.73
CA ASP A 165 -17.79 15.54 -8.17
C ASP A 165 -16.71 16.51 -8.70
N LEU A 166 -15.56 16.63 -8.02
CA LEU A 166 -14.41 17.42 -8.47
C LEU A 166 -13.90 17.01 -9.86
N LEU A 167 -13.71 15.71 -10.09
CA LEU A 167 -13.19 15.18 -11.36
C LEU A 167 -14.16 15.37 -12.53
N ASN A 168 -15.45 15.58 -12.24
CA ASN A 168 -16.50 15.79 -13.25
C ASN A 168 -16.87 17.27 -13.46
N LEU A 169 -16.27 18.21 -12.73
CA LEU A 169 -16.52 19.64 -12.91
C LEU A 169 -16.03 20.14 -14.26
N LYS A 170 -16.83 20.97 -14.92
CA LYS A 170 -16.44 21.71 -16.11
C LYS A 170 -15.75 23.01 -15.73
N GLN A 171 -14.98 23.58 -16.65
CA GLN A 171 -14.23 24.82 -16.42
C GLN A 171 -15.12 26.00 -15.94
N GLU A 172 -16.34 26.10 -16.47
CA GLU A 172 -17.33 27.13 -16.09
C GLU A 172 -17.83 27.03 -14.65
N ASP A 173 -17.82 25.81 -14.07
CA ASP A 173 -18.32 25.56 -12.72
C ASP A 173 -17.39 26.15 -11.66
N TYR A 174 -16.07 26.15 -11.91
CA TYR A 174 -15.07 26.65 -10.95
C TYR A 174 -15.29 28.12 -10.60
N LEU A 175 -15.48 28.96 -11.63
CA LEU A 175 -15.73 30.39 -11.41
C LEU A 175 -17.03 30.60 -10.63
N THR A 176 -18.07 29.83 -10.95
CA THR A 176 -19.37 29.90 -10.27
C THR A 176 -19.26 29.50 -8.79
N LEU A 177 -18.54 28.42 -8.49
CA LEU A 177 -18.39 27.88 -7.13
C LEU A 177 -17.56 28.77 -6.19
N ILE A 178 -16.60 29.52 -6.74
CA ILE A 178 -15.75 30.42 -5.94
C ILE A 178 -16.28 31.86 -5.90
N SER A 179 -17.16 32.24 -6.83
CA SER A 179 -17.71 33.60 -6.89
C SER A 179 -18.64 33.85 -5.71
N ASP A 180 -18.47 35.01 -5.09
CA ASP A 180 -19.30 35.52 -3.99
C ASP A 180 -19.35 34.61 -2.76
N ARG A 181 -18.41 33.66 -2.70
CA ARG A 181 -18.23 32.76 -1.59
C ARG A 181 -17.38 33.39 -0.50
N LYS A 182 -17.80 33.17 0.74
CA LYS A 182 -17.05 33.47 1.94
C LYS A 182 -16.17 32.28 2.31
N PHE A 183 -14.86 32.50 2.40
CA PHE A 183 -13.86 31.48 2.73
C PHE A 183 -13.33 31.70 4.14
N LEU A 184 -12.95 30.62 4.82
CA LEU A 184 -12.15 30.73 6.03
C LEU A 184 -10.68 30.93 5.64
N GLY A 185 -9.94 31.85 6.27
CA GLY A 185 -8.51 32.07 5.95
C GLY A 185 -7.69 30.78 5.96
N PHE A 186 -7.93 29.90 6.94
CA PHE A 186 -7.30 28.58 7.05
C PHE A 186 -7.48 27.71 5.80
N GLN A 187 -8.63 27.84 5.14
CA GLN A 187 -9.01 27.05 3.96
C GLN A 187 -8.17 27.44 2.74
N VAL A 188 -7.88 28.73 2.57
CA VAL A 188 -7.32 29.32 1.34
C VAL A 188 -5.87 29.79 1.45
N TYR A 189 -5.32 29.98 2.65
CA TYR A 189 -3.96 30.51 2.85
C TYR A 189 -2.85 29.47 2.89
N LYS A 190 -3.18 28.19 2.69
CA LYS A 190 -2.21 27.10 2.77
C LYS A 190 -1.16 27.19 1.68
N ARG A 191 0.02 26.67 1.99
CA ARG A 191 1.09 26.42 1.03
C ARG A 191 1.27 24.94 0.77
N PHE A 192 1.56 24.60 -0.48
CA PHE A 192 1.81 23.24 -0.94
C PHE A 192 3.29 22.96 -1.21
N GLU A 193 4.20 23.90 -0.98
CA GLU A 193 5.65 23.68 -1.05
C GLU A 193 6.14 22.36 -0.41
N PRO A 194 5.66 21.93 0.77
CA PRO A 194 6.07 20.65 1.36
C PRO A 194 5.72 19.45 0.46
N ILE A 195 4.54 19.48 -0.15
CA ILE A 195 4.07 18.47 -1.11
C ILE A 195 5.00 18.46 -2.33
N ALA A 196 5.37 19.64 -2.84
CA ALA A 196 6.33 19.72 -3.94
C ALA A 196 7.72 19.18 -3.58
N LYS A 197 8.19 19.36 -2.32
CA LYS A 197 9.46 18.77 -1.86
C LYS A 197 9.40 17.24 -1.82
N GLU A 198 8.33 16.67 -1.29
CA GLU A 198 8.15 15.21 -1.27
C GLU A 198 8.03 14.64 -2.70
N LEU A 199 7.31 15.29 -3.60
CA LEU A 199 7.24 14.89 -5.01
C LEU A 199 8.60 14.97 -5.73
N ASN A 200 9.42 16.00 -5.45
CA ASN A 200 10.79 16.08 -5.98
C ASN A 200 11.66 14.94 -5.46
N LYS A 201 11.59 14.64 -4.16
CA LYS A 201 12.32 13.51 -3.57
C LYS A 201 11.92 12.18 -4.21
N LEU A 202 10.62 11.97 -4.45
CA LEU A 202 10.13 10.81 -5.17
C LEU A 202 10.70 10.76 -6.60
N LEU A 203 10.71 11.88 -7.33
CA LEU A 203 11.33 11.95 -8.66
C LEU A 203 12.83 11.60 -8.65
N GLU A 204 13.58 12.03 -7.63
CA GLU A 204 15.02 11.74 -7.49
C GLU A 204 15.30 10.25 -7.24
N THR A 205 14.36 9.54 -6.61
CA THR A 205 14.46 8.09 -6.38
C THR A 205 14.16 7.25 -7.63
N LEU A 206 13.74 7.86 -8.74
CA LEU A 206 13.37 7.14 -9.96
C LEU A 206 14.57 6.79 -10.83
N THR A 207 14.70 5.49 -11.12
CA THR A 207 15.56 4.98 -12.20
C THR A 207 14.79 4.88 -13.52
N PRO A 208 15.31 5.41 -14.66
CA PRO A 208 14.63 5.40 -15.96
C PRO A 208 14.21 4.02 -16.48
N SER A 209 14.81 2.95 -15.96
CA SER A 209 14.54 1.57 -16.36
C SER A 209 13.21 1.02 -15.83
N TYR A 210 12.61 1.65 -14.82
CA TYR A 210 11.44 1.11 -14.10
C TYR A 210 10.19 1.99 -14.20
N PHE A 211 10.31 3.21 -14.73
CA PHE A 211 9.22 4.20 -14.69
C PHE A 211 8.98 4.85 -16.05
N ASN A 212 7.71 4.97 -16.41
CA ASN A 212 7.28 5.59 -17.65
C ASN A 212 7.60 7.09 -17.64
N LYS A 213 8.36 7.59 -18.64
CA LYS A 213 8.77 9.00 -18.74
C LYS A 213 7.57 9.95 -18.66
N GLU A 214 6.45 9.52 -19.20
CA GLU A 214 5.16 10.20 -19.24
C GLU A 214 4.65 10.52 -17.84
N LEU A 215 4.76 9.57 -16.90
CA LEU A 215 4.37 9.76 -15.50
C LEU A 215 5.28 10.78 -14.82
N GLY A 216 6.59 10.72 -15.07
CA GLY A 216 7.56 11.68 -14.53
C GLY A 216 7.24 13.12 -14.98
N VAL A 217 6.82 13.29 -16.23
CA VAL A 217 6.39 14.59 -16.76
C VAL A 217 5.15 15.12 -16.03
N VAL A 218 4.18 14.25 -15.69
CA VAL A 218 3.00 14.66 -14.92
C VAL A 218 3.40 15.16 -13.53
N ILE A 219 4.26 14.43 -12.82
CA ILE A 219 4.75 14.85 -11.49
C ILE A 219 5.49 16.20 -11.57
N VAL A 220 6.37 16.37 -12.56
CA VAL A 220 7.07 17.66 -12.78
C VAL A 220 6.07 18.80 -13.02
N ASN A 221 5.03 18.58 -13.81
CA ASN A 221 4.01 19.60 -14.06
C ASN A 221 3.18 19.89 -12.81
N PHE A 222 2.94 18.89 -11.96
CA PHE A 222 2.27 19.07 -10.67
C PHE A 222 3.12 19.92 -9.71
N ILE A 223 4.42 19.68 -9.63
CA ILE A 223 5.38 20.50 -8.85
C ILE A 223 5.41 21.95 -9.36
N LYS A 224 5.43 22.15 -10.68
CA LYS A 224 5.35 23.48 -11.30
C LYS A 224 4.02 24.15 -10.98
N TRP A 225 2.91 23.42 -11.01
CA TRP A 225 1.61 23.94 -10.62
C TRP A 225 1.59 24.37 -9.15
N ILE A 226 2.09 23.55 -8.22
CA ILE A 226 2.23 23.90 -6.79
C ILE A 226 3.01 25.19 -6.64
N SER A 227 4.14 25.32 -7.34
CA SER A 227 4.97 26.53 -7.30
C SER A 227 4.22 27.76 -7.80
N ARG A 228 3.43 27.63 -8.87
CA ARG A 228 2.56 28.71 -9.37
C ARG A 228 1.48 29.06 -8.35
N PHE A 229 0.83 28.07 -7.76
CA PHE A 229 -0.23 28.25 -6.77
C PHE A 229 0.28 28.99 -5.54
N ASP A 230 1.37 28.51 -4.94
CA ASP A 230 1.96 29.12 -3.76
C ASP A 230 2.43 30.56 -4.02
N LYS A 231 3.00 30.81 -5.20
CA LYS A 231 3.46 32.15 -5.58
C LYS A 231 2.27 33.09 -5.76
N PHE A 232 1.23 32.66 -6.48
CA PHE A 232 -0.01 33.42 -6.64
C PHE A 232 -0.70 33.68 -5.30
N ASN A 233 -0.70 32.69 -4.41
CA ASN A 233 -1.20 32.80 -3.05
C ASN A 233 -0.17 33.40 -2.07
N SER A 234 0.83 34.17 -2.52
CA SER A 234 1.75 34.87 -1.61
C SER A 234 1.41 36.35 -1.53
N LEU A 235 1.59 36.98 -0.37
CA LEU A 235 1.40 38.43 -0.22
C LEU A 235 2.37 39.22 -1.11
N ARG A 236 3.51 38.61 -1.48
CA ARG A 236 4.49 39.22 -2.38
C ARG A 236 3.97 39.40 -3.80
N GLN A 237 3.19 38.45 -4.32
CA GLN A 237 2.68 38.52 -5.70
C GLN A 237 1.27 39.10 -5.76
N SER A 238 0.41 38.73 -4.82
CA SER A 238 -1.00 39.10 -4.83
C SER A 238 -1.43 39.42 -3.39
N SER A 239 -0.95 40.56 -2.89
CA SER A 239 -1.19 41.05 -1.53
C SER A 239 -2.68 41.16 -1.17
N ASP A 240 -3.53 41.40 -2.18
CA ASP A 240 -4.96 41.61 -2.06
C ASP A 240 -5.78 40.47 -2.69
N LEU A 241 -5.18 39.29 -2.90
CA LEU A 241 -5.89 38.12 -3.47
C LEU A 241 -7.17 37.80 -2.69
N PHE A 242 -7.10 37.87 -1.37
CA PHE A 242 -8.24 37.68 -0.49
C PHE A 242 -8.46 38.92 0.38
N ILE A 243 -9.68 39.45 0.37
CA ILE A 243 -10.08 40.64 1.12
C ILE A 243 -10.79 40.18 2.40
N SER A 244 -10.36 40.68 3.55
CA SER A 244 -10.97 40.32 4.82
C SER A 244 -12.39 40.87 4.95
N SER A 245 -13.32 40.05 5.43
CA SER A 245 -14.66 40.51 5.81
C SER A 245 -14.69 41.20 7.18
N GLY A 246 -13.58 41.14 7.94
CA GLY A 246 -13.51 41.58 9.34
C GLY A 246 -14.16 40.61 10.34
N GLU A 247 -14.90 39.61 9.87
CA GLU A 247 -15.58 38.64 10.73
C GLU A 247 -14.65 37.48 11.10
N VAL A 248 -14.78 37.00 12.32
CA VAL A 248 -14.02 35.83 12.84
C VAL A 248 -14.97 34.65 12.96
N ALA A 249 -14.53 33.49 12.48
CA ALA A 249 -15.28 32.25 12.60
C ALA A 249 -15.42 31.83 14.06
N ARG A 250 -16.65 31.47 14.46
CA ARG A 250 -16.97 31.00 15.81
C ARG A 250 -16.98 29.47 15.85
N GLY A 251 -16.65 28.89 17.00
CA GLY A 251 -16.63 27.44 17.19
C GLY A 251 -15.45 26.75 16.50
N TYR A 252 -14.42 27.52 16.13
CA TYR A 252 -13.17 27.00 15.56
C TYR A 252 -11.99 27.61 16.29
N ARG A 253 -10.94 26.80 16.48
CA ARG A 253 -9.64 27.26 16.95
C ARG A 253 -8.52 26.65 16.11
N THR A 254 -7.38 27.33 16.07
CA THR A 254 -6.17 26.80 15.45
C THR A 254 -5.17 26.37 16.52
N VAL A 255 -4.38 25.34 16.20
CA VAL A 255 -3.28 24.89 17.07
C VAL A 255 -2.05 24.71 16.21
N TYR A 256 -0.93 25.26 16.65
CA TYR A 256 0.36 25.02 16.01
C TYR A 256 0.85 23.62 16.38
N ALA A 257 1.18 22.81 15.38
CA ALA A 257 1.45 21.39 15.57
C ALA A 257 2.66 21.13 16.49
N PRO A 258 3.76 21.90 16.44
CA PRO A 258 4.88 21.76 17.38
C PRO A 258 4.52 22.06 18.84
N ASP A 259 3.50 22.87 19.12
CA ASP A 259 3.03 23.11 20.49
C ASP A 259 2.37 21.86 21.10
N ILE A 260 1.85 20.95 20.26
CA ILE A 260 1.29 19.66 20.70
C ILE A 260 2.42 18.63 20.90
N ASN A 261 3.35 18.56 19.96
CA ASN A 261 4.51 17.67 20.02
C ASN A 261 5.68 18.34 19.28
N PRO A 262 6.80 18.65 19.96
CA PRO A 262 7.96 19.32 19.35
C PRO A 262 8.58 18.58 18.15
N ASN A 263 8.31 17.29 17.98
CA ASN A 263 8.78 16.51 16.83
C ASN A 263 7.91 16.66 15.58
N ASN A 264 6.75 17.32 15.68
CA ASN A 264 5.89 17.59 14.55
C ASN A 264 6.57 18.57 13.58
N LYS A 265 6.33 18.39 12.28
CA LYS A 265 6.68 19.39 11.27
C LYS A 265 5.91 20.69 11.54
N ASP A 266 6.49 21.82 11.11
CA ASP A 266 5.80 23.11 11.12
C ASP A 266 4.45 22.99 10.41
N GLY A 267 3.39 23.44 11.05
CA GLY A 267 2.04 23.29 10.52
C GLY A 267 0.99 23.66 11.55
N TYR A 268 -0.23 23.84 11.09
CA TYR A 268 -1.36 24.19 11.94
C TYR A 268 -2.51 23.20 11.74
N LEU A 269 -3.22 22.93 12.82
CA LEU A 269 -4.48 22.20 12.83
C LEU A 269 -5.63 23.18 12.98
N LEU A 270 -6.71 22.96 12.24
CA LEU A 270 -8.01 23.60 12.45
C LEU A 270 -8.90 22.62 13.21
N LEU A 271 -9.38 23.07 14.36
CA LEU A 271 -10.25 22.30 15.24
C LEU A 271 -11.63 22.92 15.26
N LYS A 272 -12.67 22.10 15.08
CA LYS A 272 -14.04 22.44 15.46
C LYS A 272 -14.19 22.21 16.97
N GLU A 273 -14.56 23.24 17.70
CA GLU A 273 -14.69 23.17 19.16
C GLU A 273 -15.84 22.26 19.57
N LEU A 274 -15.58 21.32 20.48
CA LEU A 274 -16.60 20.47 21.09
C LEU A 274 -16.89 20.93 22.53
N ASN A 275 -15.84 21.32 23.26
CA ASN A 275 -15.90 21.94 24.59
C ASN A 275 -14.57 22.66 24.86
N GLU A 276 -14.40 23.25 26.06
CA GLU A 276 -13.22 24.03 26.44
C GLU A 276 -11.89 23.29 26.24
N ASN A 277 -11.87 21.96 26.37
CA ASN A 277 -10.63 21.17 26.32
C ASN A 277 -10.51 20.30 25.06
N ASN A 278 -11.61 20.02 24.35
CA ASN A 278 -11.64 19.07 23.24
C ASN A 278 -12.13 19.71 21.94
N GLY A 279 -11.51 19.32 20.83
CA GLY A 279 -11.91 19.74 19.49
C GLY A 279 -11.71 18.62 18.47
N GLN A 280 -12.52 18.62 17.43
CA GLN A 280 -12.41 17.69 16.31
C GLN A 280 -11.51 18.31 15.23
N VAL A 281 -10.48 17.58 14.78
CA VAL A 281 -9.67 18.01 13.63
C VAL A 281 -10.53 17.97 12.38
N ILE A 282 -10.70 19.12 11.73
CA ILE A 282 -11.42 19.23 10.46
C ILE A 282 -10.47 19.50 9.29
N ASP A 283 -9.32 20.12 9.57
CA ASP A 283 -8.35 20.48 8.55
C ASP A 283 -6.95 20.69 9.13
N PHE A 284 -5.95 20.63 8.26
CA PHE A 284 -4.54 20.89 8.61
C PHE A 284 -3.79 21.46 7.40
N GLY A 285 -2.65 22.11 7.65
CA GLY A 285 -1.78 22.61 6.59
C GLY A 285 -0.66 23.52 7.09
N GLU A 286 0.23 23.90 6.17
CA GLU A 286 1.34 24.81 6.44
C GLU A 286 1.05 26.23 5.98
N PHE A 287 1.53 27.19 6.78
CA PHE A 287 1.35 28.63 6.60
C PHE A 287 2.66 29.32 6.97
N HIS A 288 3.12 30.28 6.18
CA HIS A 288 4.43 30.92 6.37
C HIS A 288 4.32 32.42 6.68
N GLU A 289 3.32 33.09 6.12
CA GLU A 289 3.20 34.55 6.20
C GLU A 289 2.46 34.94 7.49
N LYS A 290 3.14 35.66 8.39
CA LYS A 290 2.59 36.05 9.70
C LYS A 290 1.20 36.67 9.61
N GLN A 291 0.96 37.56 8.64
CA GLN A 291 -0.35 38.20 8.45
C GLN A 291 -1.45 37.18 8.11
N LYS A 292 -1.14 36.12 7.35
CA LYS A 292 -2.08 35.04 7.03
C LYS A 292 -2.29 34.11 8.21
N ILE A 293 -1.24 33.83 8.98
CA ILE A 293 -1.30 33.05 10.23
C ILE A 293 -2.24 33.76 11.22
N ASP A 294 -2.04 35.07 11.45
CA ASP A 294 -2.86 35.89 12.34
C ASP A 294 -4.33 36.04 11.88
N SER A 295 -4.63 35.67 10.64
CA SER A 295 -5.96 35.77 10.02
C SER A 295 -6.56 34.43 9.59
N MET A 296 -6.01 33.29 10.01
CA MET A 296 -6.52 31.96 9.64
C MET A 296 -7.99 31.74 10.03
N LEU A 297 -8.45 32.32 11.15
CA LEU A 297 -9.84 32.21 11.60
C LEU A 297 -10.75 33.32 11.06
N LYS A 298 -10.21 34.28 10.29
CA LYS A 298 -11.00 35.35 9.70
C LYS A 298 -11.65 34.87 8.42
N TYR A 299 -12.87 35.33 8.18
CA TYR A 299 -13.51 35.13 6.90
C TYR A 299 -12.98 36.13 5.87
N VAL A 300 -12.82 35.65 4.65
CA VAL A 300 -12.29 36.41 3.51
C VAL A 300 -13.09 36.14 2.24
N TYR A 301 -13.02 37.07 1.30
CA TYR A 301 -13.59 36.97 -0.03
C TYR A 301 -12.48 36.98 -1.06
N LEU A 302 -12.62 36.18 -2.12
CA LEU A 302 -11.73 36.25 -3.26
C LEU A 302 -11.96 37.57 -3.99
N ASN A 303 -10.89 38.32 -4.24
CA ASN A 303 -10.97 39.61 -4.92
C ASN A 303 -11.35 39.43 -6.40
N GLU A 304 -12.31 40.24 -6.86
CA GLU A 304 -12.88 40.19 -8.22
C GLU A 304 -11.83 40.14 -9.32
N ASN A 305 -10.73 40.89 -9.15
CA ASN A 305 -9.66 40.98 -10.14
C ASN A 305 -8.92 39.64 -10.36
N TYR A 306 -9.05 38.70 -9.43
CA TYR A 306 -8.32 37.43 -9.45
C TYR A 306 -9.22 36.21 -9.61
N LYS A 307 -10.55 36.36 -9.61
CA LYS A 307 -11.51 35.23 -9.67
C LYS A 307 -11.24 34.31 -10.86
N LEU A 308 -11.08 34.87 -12.05
CA LEU A 308 -10.83 34.10 -13.27
C LEU A 308 -9.51 33.32 -13.18
N ASN A 309 -8.42 33.99 -12.84
CA ASN A 309 -7.10 33.36 -12.71
C ASN A 309 -7.07 32.28 -11.62
N TYR A 310 -7.76 32.50 -10.49
CA TYR A 310 -7.84 31.51 -9.42
C TYR A 310 -8.68 30.29 -9.84
N ALA A 311 -9.80 30.50 -10.54
CA ALA A 311 -10.60 29.40 -11.11
C ALA A 311 -9.78 28.56 -12.12
N GLU A 312 -9.09 29.21 -13.04
CA GLU A 312 -8.20 28.55 -14.01
C GLU A 312 -7.10 27.76 -13.31
N LEU A 313 -6.51 28.33 -12.26
CA LEU A 313 -5.48 27.66 -11.46
C LEU A 313 -6.01 26.39 -10.79
N LEU A 314 -7.24 26.40 -10.24
CA LEU A 314 -7.86 25.20 -9.68
C LEU A 314 -8.17 24.15 -10.76
N PHE A 315 -8.70 24.59 -11.90
CA PHE A 315 -9.00 23.74 -13.06
C PHE A 315 -7.74 23.05 -13.62
N ASP A 316 -6.64 23.80 -13.78
CA ASP A 316 -5.33 23.28 -14.20
C ASP A 316 -4.87 22.12 -13.31
N CYS A 317 -5.07 22.22 -12.00
CA CYS A 317 -4.70 21.18 -11.05
C CYS A 317 -5.49 19.89 -11.31
N VAL A 318 -6.80 20.01 -11.47
CA VAL A 318 -7.68 18.86 -11.71
C VAL A 318 -7.36 18.21 -13.05
N GLY A 319 -7.02 18.99 -14.08
CA GLY A 319 -6.51 18.46 -15.34
C GLY A 319 -5.24 17.61 -15.18
N LEU A 320 -4.30 18.03 -14.31
CA LEU A 320 -3.11 17.22 -14.00
C LEU A 320 -3.44 15.95 -13.23
N ILE A 321 -4.41 15.99 -12.31
CA ILE A 321 -4.88 14.83 -11.54
C ILE A 321 -5.54 13.81 -12.49
N THR A 322 -6.43 14.25 -13.38
CA THR A 322 -7.06 13.39 -14.38
C THR A 322 -6.02 12.74 -15.28
N LYS A 323 -5.01 13.50 -15.72
CA LYS A 323 -3.90 12.95 -16.52
C LYS A 323 -3.08 11.92 -15.75
N TRP A 324 -2.83 12.13 -14.46
CA TRP A 324 -2.18 11.14 -13.61
C TRP A 324 -2.99 9.83 -13.55
N LEU A 325 -4.31 9.93 -13.32
CA LEU A 325 -5.22 8.79 -13.30
C LEU A 325 -5.23 8.02 -14.63
N GLU A 326 -5.24 8.71 -15.77
CA GLU A 326 -5.22 8.09 -17.12
C GLU A 326 -4.00 7.18 -17.35
N TYR A 327 -2.84 7.56 -16.82
CA TYR A 327 -1.60 6.79 -16.91
C TYR A 327 -1.46 5.73 -15.82
N THR A 328 -2.31 5.77 -14.79
CA THR A 328 -2.19 4.91 -13.61
C THR A 328 -3.45 4.09 -13.33
N ASN A 329 -4.09 3.62 -14.39
CA ASN A 329 -5.25 2.71 -14.37
C ASN A 329 -6.55 3.30 -13.79
N GLY A 330 -6.64 4.62 -13.64
CA GLY A 330 -7.86 5.30 -13.21
C GLY A 330 -8.17 5.13 -11.72
N GLU A 331 -7.20 4.72 -10.92
CA GLU A 331 -7.36 4.49 -9.47
C GLU A 331 -6.38 5.32 -8.65
N LEU A 332 -6.76 5.67 -7.42
CA LEU A 332 -5.87 6.23 -6.40
C LEU A 332 -5.65 5.17 -5.32
N ILE A 333 -4.40 4.89 -5.01
CA ILE A 333 -3.97 3.99 -3.96
C ILE A 333 -3.56 4.85 -2.77
N PHE A 334 -4.06 4.52 -1.58
CA PHE A 334 -3.72 5.24 -0.37
C PHE A 334 -3.43 4.26 0.74
N ASP A 335 -2.39 4.56 1.51
CA ASP A 335 -1.99 3.75 2.66
C ASP A 335 -2.89 4.05 3.86
N ASN A 336 -3.81 3.15 4.17
CA ASN A 336 -4.64 3.25 5.37
C ASN A 336 -3.96 2.77 6.65
N LEU A 337 -2.82 2.08 6.53
CA LEU A 337 -2.16 1.43 7.65
C LEU A 337 -1.10 2.34 8.28
N ASN A 338 -0.32 3.06 7.46
CA ASN A 338 0.76 3.91 7.95
C ASN A 338 0.39 5.39 8.12
N ASN A 339 -0.63 5.90 7.41
CA ASN A 339 -1.01 7.32 7.45
C ASN A 339 -2.14 7.64 8.44
N PHE A 340 -2.79 6.63 9.03
CA PHE A 340 -3.82 6.79 10.05
C PHE A 340 -3.40 6.10 11.35
N GLU A 341 -2.78 6.84 12.27
CA GLU A 341 -2.80 6.45 13.68
C GLU A 341 -4.23 6.67 14.21
N ILE A 342 -5.06 5.63 14.22
CA ILE A 342 -6.20 5.60 15.13
C ILE A 342 -5.61 5.36 16.53
N ARG A 343 -5.22 6.43 17.22
CA ARG A 343 -5.12 6.37 18.67
C ARG A 343 -6.55 6.26 19.17
N GLU A 344 -6.97 5.05 19.54
CA GLU A 344 -8.10 4.93 20.45
C GLU A 344 -7.80 5.84 21.64
N VAL A 345 -8.66 6.83 21.88
CA VAL A 345 -8.67 7.52 23.17
C VAL A 345 -8.78 6.40 24.19
N VAL A 346 -7.70 6.18 24.95
CA VAL A 346 -7.67 5.21 26.05
C VAL A 346 -8.76 5.65 27.01
N THR A 347 -9.94 5.07 26.82
CA THR A 347 -11.07 5.32 27.68
C THR A 347 -10.74 4.58 28.97
N PRO A 348 -10.78 5.25 30.15
CA PRO A 348 -10.39 4.61 31.40
C PRO A 348 -11.06 3.24 31.54
N PRO A 349 -10.34 2.20 32.02
CA PRO A 349 -10.79 0.79 32.01
C PRO A 349 -12.17 0.53 32.61
N GLN A 350 -12.69 1.46 33.41
CA GLN A 350 -13.99 1.38 34.05
C GLN A 350 -15.17 1.61 33.10
N LYS A 351 -15.05 2.43 32.03
CA LYS A 351 -16.12 2.60 31.03
C LYS A 351 -16.13 1.51 29.96
N LEU A 352 -15.00 0.86 29.71
CA LEU A 352 -14.89 -0.30 28.82
C LEU A 352 -15.64 -1.52 29.36
N LYS A 353 -15.71 -1.73 30.69
CA LYS A 353 -16.52 -2.82 31.26
C LYS A 353 -18.03 -2.67 31.01
N GLU A 354 -18.53 -1.43 30.91
CA GLU A 354 -19.95 -1.18 30.60
C GLU A 354 -20.27 -1.24 29.10
N ILE A 355 -19.30 -0.95 28.21
CA ILE A 355 -19.50 -0.98 26.74
C ILE A 355 -19.16 -2.35 26.14
N LEU A 356 -18.09 -3.02 26.60
CA LEU A 356 -17.71 -4.37 26.14
C LEU A 356 -18.67 -5.46 26.61
N SER A 357 -19.55 -5.18 27.57
CA SER A 357 -20.66 -6.08 27.90
C SER A 357 -21.79 -6.04 26.86
N LYS A 358 -21.66 -5.25 25.78
CA LYS A 358 -22.73 -5.05 24.77
C LYS A 358 -22.33 -5.10 23.29
N THR A 359 -21.14 -5.59 22.93
CA THR A 359 -20.79 -5.88 21.53
C THR A 359 -20.36 -7.33 21.37
N THR A 360 -21.34 -8.20 21.16
CA THR A 360 -21.11 -9.56 20.68
C THR A 360 -20.62 -9.49 19.23
N VAL A 361 -19.30 -9.51 19.01
CA VAL A 361 -18.72 -9.79 17.69
C VAL A 361 -19.25 -11.16 17.26
N SER A 362 -19.85 -11.23 16.07
CA SER A 362 -20.49 -12.47 15.63
C SER A 362 -19.44 -13.52 15.23
N LEU A 363 -19.78 -14.79 15.39
CA LEU A 363 -18.96 -15.93 14.96
C LEU A 363 -18.60 -15.84 13.46
N GLU A 364 -19.53 -15.32 12.67
CA GLU A 364 -19.40 -15.17 11.22
C GLU A 364 -18.38 -14.09 10.85
N ASP A 365 -18.35 -12.97 11.59
CA ASP A 365 -17.37 -11.90 11.37
C ASP A 365 -15.94 -12.39 11.61
N ASP A 366 -15.70 -13.12 12.70
CA ASP A 366 -14.36 -13.66 13.00
C ASP A 366 -13.92 -14.68 11.93
N LEU A 367 -14.81 -15.56 11.46
CA LEU A 367 -14.50 -16.51 10.38
C LEU A 367 -14.24 -15.82 9.03
N MET A 368 -15.04 -14.80 8.68
CA MET A 368 -14.87 -14.03 7.44
C MET A 368 -13.55 -13.24 7.44
N MET A 369 -13.18 -12.63 8.56
CA MET A 369 -11.92 -11.90 8.68
C MET A 369 -10.71 -12.85 8.57
N LEU A 370 -10.76 -14.02 9.20
CA LEU A 370 -9.71 -15.04 9.06
C LEU A 370 -9.57 -15.56 7.62
N ALA A 371 -10.70 -15.69 6.90
CA ALA A 371 -10.72 -16.07 5.49
C ALA A 371 -10.10 -15.01 4.58
N ASN A 372 -10.46 -13.74 4.80
CA ASN A 372 -9.90 -12.61 4.05
C ASN A 372 -8.40 -12.49 4.28
N ASP A 373 -7.94 -12.67 5.52
CA ASP A 373 -6.53 -12.63 5.89
C ASP A 373 -5.76 -13.91 5.52
N LYS A 374 -6.46 -14.95 5.00
CA LYS A 374 -5.92 -16.27 4.65
C LYS A 374 -5.11 -16.90 5.78
N PHE A 375 -5.48 -16.67 7.03
CA PHE A 375 -4.75 -17.13 8.22
C PHE A 375 -3.25 -16.75 8.19
N ASN A 376 -2.95 -15.56 7.68
CA ASN A 376 -1.58 -15.08 7.61
C ASN A 376 -1.09 -14.65 9.01
N PHE A 377 -0.31 -15.52 9.64
CA PHE A 377 0.38 -15.30 10.92
C PHE A 377 1.56 -14.34 10.86
N ASP A 378 1.86 -13.76 9.68
CA ASP A 378 2.85 -12.69 9.54
C ASP A 378 4.29 -13.12 9.93
N TYR A 379 4.63 -14.39 9.68
CA TYR A 379 5.93 -14.95 10.06
C TYR A 379 7.12 -14.19 9.46
N ALA A 380 6.99 -13.66 8.24
CA ALA A 380 8.06 -12.92 7.58
C ALA A 380 8.44 -11.66 8.37
N SER A 381 7.44 -10.86 8.75
CA SER A 381 7.63 -9.65 9.54
C SER A 381 8.16 -9.98 10.94
N ILE A 382 7.61 -11.03 11.59
CA ILE A 382 8.11 -11.51 12.89
C ILE A 382 9.59 -11.88 12.81
N ILE A 383 10.01 -12.60 11.78
CA ILE A 383 11.41 -13.01 11.59
C ILE A 383 12.30 -11.79 11.38
N GLN A 384 11.87 -10.85 10.54
CA GLN A 384 12.62 -9.62 10.29
C GLN A 384 12.80 -8.78 11.56
N ILE A 385 11.71 -8.57 12.31
CA ILE A 385 11.72 -7.84 13.59
C ILE A 385 12.65 -8.52 14.58
N ASN A 386 12.51 -9.82 14.78
CA ASN A 386 13.36 -10.53 15.74
C ASN A 386 14.83 -10.54 15.31
N SER A 387 15.11 -10.65 14.01
CA SER A 387 16.47 -10.54 13.48
C SER A 387 17.08 -9.18 13.80
N LEU A 388 16.34 -8.09 13.58
CA LEU A 388 16.81 -6.73 13.83
C LEU A 388 16.90 -6.41 15.33
N VAL A 389 15.87 -6.71 16.12
CA VAL A 389 15.83 -6.40 17.54
C VAL A 389 16.93 -7.16 18.28
N HIS A 390 17.08 -8.46 18.04
CA HIS A 390 18.13 -9.22 18.70
C HIS A 390 19.52 -8.76 18.25
N PHE A 391 19.69 -8.41 16.98
CA PHE A 391 20.93 -7.81 16.49
C PHE A 391 21.23 -6.46 17.16
N ILE A 392 20.26 -5.56 17.30
CA ILE A 392 20.42 -4.28 17.99
C ILE A 392 20.70 -4.47 19.50
N ARG A 393 19.99 -5.40 20.16
CA ARG A 393 20.20 -5.73 21.60
C ARG A 393 21.60 -6.22 21.91
N GLN A 394 22.30 -6.74 20.90
CA GLN A 394 23.70 -7.14 21.00
C GLN A 394 24.69 -5.99 20.82
N GLY A 395 24.21 -4.75 20.68
CA GLY A 395 25.01 -3.53 20.58
C GLY A 395 25.35 -3.10 19.16
N PHE A 396 24.72 -3.68 18.14
CA PHE A 396 24.92 -3.29 16.75
C PHE A 396 24.14 -2.01 16.42
N ILE A 397 24.82 -1.09 15.71
CA ILE A 397 24.24 0.16 15.22
C ILE A 397 23.98 -0.01 13.72
N LEU A 398 22.80 0.46 13.27
CA LEU A 398 22.38 0.37 11.87
C LEU A 398 22.48 1.75 11.20
N ASP A 399 22.60 1.78 9.88
CA ASP A 399 22.38 3.02 9.13
C ASP A 399 20.93 3.48 9.32
N ASN A 400 20.73 4.76 9.64
CA ASN A 400 19.43 5.32 10.06
C ASN A 400 18.83 4.65 11.31
N HIS A 401 19.69 4.25 12.26
CA HIS A 401 19.33 3.51 13.48
C HIS A 401 18.06 3.99 14.20
N LEU A 402 17.89 5.30 14.41
CA LEU A 402 16.71 5.87 15.08
C LEU A 402 15.40 5.59 14.31
N LYS A 403 15.45 5.66 12.97
CA LYS A 403 14.32 5.34 12.11
C LYS A 403 14.02 3.83 12.11
N ALA A 404 15.06 3.00 12.20
CA ALA A 404 14.89 1.55 12.33
C ALA A 404 14.19 1.19 13.65
N ILE A 405 14.58 1.82 14.77
CA ILE A 405 13.93 1.64 16.07
C ILE A 405 12.47 2.11 16.04
N ASP A 406 12.21 3.32 15.55
CA ASP A 406 10.84 3.86 15.44
C ASP A 406 9.93 2.96 14.58
N ASN A 407 10.48 2.33 13.53
CA ASN A 407 9.73 1.36 12.72
C ASN A 407 9.48 0.04 13.48
N LEU A 408 10.46 -0.47 14.23
CA LEU A 408 10.31 -1.68 15.04
C LEU A 408 9.26 -1.48 16.15
N ASP A 409 9.27 -0.34 16.83
CA ASP A 409 8.33 -0.01 17.90
C ASP A 409 6.87 0.01 17.41
N ARG A 410 6.64 0.46 16.18
CA ARG A 410 5.29 0.46 15.57
C ARG A 410 4.80 -0.93 15.18
N GLN A 411 5.71 -1.86 14.87
CA GLN A 411 5.35 -3.19 14.39
C GLN A 411 5.20 -4.20 15.55
N ILE A 412 5.96 -4.03 16.63
CA ILE A 412 5.96 -4.91 17.79
C ILE A 412 4.71 -4.64 18.64
N ASN A 413 3.90 -5.68 18.86
CA ASN A 413 2.75 -5.59 19.76
C ASN A 413 2.96 -6.32 21.10
N GLY A 414 3.96 -7.19 21.18
CA GLY A 414 4.25 -7.93 22.41
C GLY A 414 5.44 -8.86 22.24
N LYS A 415 5.74 -9.63 23.30
CA LYS A 415 6.78 -10.65 23.29
C LYS A 415 6.34 -11.94 23.99
N ILE A 416 6.85 -13.07 23.51
CA ILE A 416 6.65 -14.41 24.09
C ILE A 416 7.97 -14.84 24.74
N GLN A 417 7.93 -15.23 26.01
CA GLN A 417 9.12 -15.69 26.75
C GLN A 417 9.35 -17.19 26.54
N LEU A 418 10.60 -17.58 26.31
CA LEU A 418 10.97 -18.97 25.98
C LEU A 418 11.19 -19.88 27.20
N ARG A 419 11.45 -19.29 28.37
CA ARG A 419 11.65 -19.99 29.65
C ARG A 419 10.92 -19.25 30.78
N GLY A 420 9.64 -19.54 31.00
CA GLY A 420 8.83 -18.98 32.09
C GLY A 420 7.33 -19.11 31.86
N ASP A 421 6.54 -18.82 32.90
CA ASP A 421 5.07 -18.71 32.79
C ASP A 421 4.68 -17.50 31.93
N LEU A 422 3.55 -17.62 31.22
CA LEU A 422 2.94 -16.55 30.42
C LEU A 422 2.69 -15.29 31.27
N SER A 423 3.46 -14.23 31.03
CA SER A 423 3.20 -12.89 31.56
C SER A 423 3.10 -11.88 30.43
N ILE A 424 1.94 -11.23 30.30
CA ILE A 424 1.78 -10.03 29.48
C ILE A 424 2.45 -8.88 30.25
N ILE A 425 3.71 -8.59 29.92
CA ILE A 425 4.45 -7.44 30.44
C ILE A 425 4.41 -6.35 29.36
N PRO A 426 4.05 -5.09 29.67
CA PRO A 426 4.12 -4.00 28.72
C PRO A 426 5.58 -3.68 28.43
N ILE A 427 6.02 -3.62 27.17
CA ILE A 427 7.40 -3.24 26.86
C ILE A 427 7.44 -2.36 25.63
N LEU A 428 7.89 -1.12 25.85
CA LEU A 428 9.00 -0.47 25.13
C LEU A 428 9.31 0.95 25.68
N GLU A 429 8.80 1.38 26.84
CA GLU A 429 9.04 2.77 27.29
C GLU A 429 10.46 3.09 27.79
N ASP A 430 11.34 2.12 28.09
CA ASP A 430 12.61 2.45 28.79
C ASP A 430 13.94 1.91 28.20
N GLU A 431 14.01 1.12 27.12
CA GLU A 431 15.28 0.45 26.76
C GLU A 431 16.15 1.10 25.66
N PHE A 432 15.75 2.18 24.97
CA PHE A 432 16.58 2.70 23.86
C PHE A 432 16.60 4.24 23.73
N LYS A 433 17.23 4.92 24.70
CA LYS A 433 17.73 6.30 24.53
C LYS A 433 19.23 6.29 24.21
N ILE A 434 19.56 6.21 22.93
CA ILE A 434 20.94 6.05 22.41
C ILE A 434 21.81 7.30 22.59
N SER A 435 21.21 8.43 22.95
CA SER A 435 21.92 9.69 23.13
C SER A 435 22.63 9.84 24.48
N GLN A 436 22.58 8.85 25.40
CA GLN A 436 23.10 9.00 26.78
C GLN A 436 23.78 7.74 27.37
N LEU A 437 24.50 6.94 26.57
CA LEU A 437 25.18 5.74 27.11
C LEU A 437 26.37 6.10 28.02
N SER A 438 26.35 5.58 29.25
CA SER A 438 27.42 5.57 30.24
C SER A 438 28.60 4.67 29.85
N GLU A 439 29.76 4.84 30.49
CA GLU A 439 30.95 3.99 30.26
C GLU A 439 30.71 2.52 30.62
N ASP A 440 29.87 2.23 31.62
CA ASP A 440 29.51 0.87 32.02
C ASP A 440 28.69 0.15 30.94
N GLU A 441 27.77 0.85 30.27
CA GLU A 441 26.96 0.30 29.17
C GLU A 441 27.81 0.00 27.92
N ARG A 442 28.88 0.77 27.69
CA ARG A 442 29.86 0.49 26.62
C ARG A 442 30.66 -0.77 26.89
N LEU A 443 31.12 -0.96 28.12
CA LEU A 443 31.84 -2.17 28.53
C LEU A 443 30.96 -3.41 28.44
N GLU A 444 29.69 -3.30 28.82
CA GLU A 444 28.69 -4.36 28.67
C GLU A 444 28.48 -4.74 27.19
N GLY A 445 28.39 -3.75 26.29
CA GLY A 445 28.30 -3.99 24.84
C GLY A 445 29.51 -4.74 24.27
N ILE A 446 30.72 -4.41 24.73
CA ILE A 446 31.95 -5.09 24.32
C ILE A 446 31.97 -6.55 24.82
N GLU A 447 31.50 -6.82 26.03
CA GLU A 447 31.38 -8.20 26.53
C GLU A 447 30.34 -9.02 25.75
N LYS A 448 29.19 -8.43 25.42
CA LYS A 448 28.16 -9.07 24.58
C LYS A 448 28.73 -9.45 23.22
N LEU A 449 29.44 -8.53 22.56
CA LEU A 449 30.09 -8.79 21.27
C LEU A 449 31.14 -9.91 21.35
N LYS A 450 31.94 -9.98 22.43
CA LYS A 450 32.92 -11.06 22.63
C LYS A 450 32.25 -12.43 22.78
N LYS A 451 31.16 -12.51 23.54
CA LYS A 451 30.37 -13.76 23.71
C LYS A 451 29.77 -14.23 22.39
N LEU A 452 29.24 -13.30 21.58
CA LEU A 452 28.69 -13.60 20.25
C LEU A 452 29.75 -14.15 19.29
N ARG A 453 30.94 -13.54 19.25
CA ARG A 453 32.06 -14.01 18.42
C ARG A 453 32.55 -15.40 18.83
N GLN A 454 32.43 -15.76 20.11
CA GLN A 454 32.67 -17.10 20.63
C GLN A 454 31.53 -18.09 20.32
N GLY A 455 30.44 -17.64 19.69
CA GLY A 455 29.29 -18.46 19.30
C GLY A 455 28.22 -18.60 20.39
N SER A 456 28.28 -17.81 21.46
CA SER A 456 27.30 -17.85 22.55
C SER A 456 26.21 -16.80 22.34
N PHE A 457 25.02 -17.23 21.94
CA PHE A 457 23.82 -16.38 21.84
C PHE A 457 22.57 -17.17 22.23
N ASP A 458 21.80 -16.62 23.16
CA ASP A 458 20.52 -17.16 23.59
C ASP A 458 19.38 -16.21 23.24
N VAL A 459 18.26 -16.80 22.83
CA VAL A 459 17.03 -16.08 22.53
C VAL A 459 16.13 -16.28 23.73
N ASP A 460 15.88 -15.19 24.47
CA ASP A 460 15.04 -15.23 25.69
C ASP A 460 13.56 -14.93 25.37
N TYR A 461 13.34 -14.18 24.29
CA TYR A 461 12.02 -13.69 23.88
C TYR A 461 11.85 -13.68 22.37
N ILE A 462 10.62 -13.91 21.92
CA ILE A 462 10.17 -13.69 20.55
C ILE A 462 9.20 -12.51 20.51
N TYR A 463 9.53 -11.46 19.77
CA TYR A 463 8.65 -10.32 19.53
C TYR A 463 7.60 -10.68 18.47
N VAL A 464 6.35 -10.28 18.66
CA VAL A 464 5.24 -10.60 17.74
C VAL A 464 4.54 -9.34 17.24
N THR A 465 3.96 -9.42 16.05
CA THR A 465 3.28 -8.29 15.41
C THR A 465 1.82 -8.14 15.87
N HIS A 466 1.25 -6.97 15.61
CA HIS A 466 -0.19 -6.72 15.78
C HIS A 466 -1.04 -7.77 15.06
N LYS A 467 -0.64 -8.15 13.84
CA LYS A 467 -1.35 -9.11 13.01
C LYS A 467 -1.37 -10.51 13.62
N TYR A 468 -0.22 -10.98 14.13
CA TYR A 468 -0.14 -12.27 14.82
C TYR A 468 -1.03 -12.31 16.07
N LYS A 469 -1.02 -11.25 16.89
CA LYS A 469 -1.87 -11.20 18.08
C LYS A 469 -3.35 -11.19 17.73
N GLN A 470 -3.79 -10.35 16.80
CA GLN A 470 -5.18 -10.30 16.36
C GLN A 470 -5.65 -11.65 15.80
N MET A 471 -4.79 -12.33 15.04
CA MET A 471 -5.03 -13.68 14.55
C MET A 471 -5.24 -14.66 15.71
N HIS A 472 -4.34 -14.67 16.70
CA HIS A 472 -4.44 -15.55 17.86
C HIS A 472 -5.68 -15.27 18.71
N GLU A 473 -6.00 -14.01 18.97
CA GLU A 473 -7.19 -13.60 19.73
C GLU A 473 -8.50 -14.03 19.03
N ARG A 474 -8.54 -13.97 17.69
CA ARG A 474 -9.67 -14.47 16.90
C ARG A 474 -9.81 -15.98 17.02
N LEU A 475 -8.71 -16.71 16.87
CA LEU A 475 -8.70 -18.17 17.01
C LEU A 475 -9.11 -18.59 18.42
N ASP A 476 -8.66 -17.88 19.46
CA ASP A 476 -9.08 -18.11 20.84
C ASP A 476 -10.58 -17.84 21.04
N ARG A 477 -11.12 -16.76 20.47
CA ARG A 477 -12.57 -16.49 20.52
C ARG A 477 -13.39 -17.58 19.83
N LEU A 478 -12.94 -18.06 18.68
CA LEU A 478 -13.61 -19.16 17.96
C LEU A 478 -13.52 -20.47 18.72
N TYR A 479 -12.35 -20.79 19.29
CA TYR A 479 -12.15 -21.99 20.10
C TYR A 479 -13.10 -22.03 21.31
N ASN A 480 -13.28 -20.88 21.96
CA ASN A 480 -14.15 -20.74 23.14
C ASN A 480 -15.64 -20.59 22.79
N ASN A 481 -16.02 -20.55 21.50
CA ASN A 481 -17.40 -20.40 21.10
C ASN A 481 -18.19 -21.71 21.27
N ALA A 482 -19.37 -21.64 21.92
CA ALA A 482 -20.20 -22.82 22.18
C ALA A 482 -20.82 -23.44 20.91
N SER A 483 -21.00 -22.66 19.84
CA SER A 483 -21.66 -23.08 18.60
C SER A 483 -20.74 -23.80 17.62
N LEU A 484 -19.43 -23.85 17.89
CA LEU A 484 -18.44 -24.50 17.03
C LEU A 484 -18.38 -26.02 17.29
N SER A 485 -18.25 -26.82 16.23
CA SER A 485 -18.10 -28.28 16.37
C SER A 485 -16.80 -28.65 17.10
N ASP A 486 -16.78 -29.78 17.80
CA ASP A 486 -15.57 -30.30 18.45
C ASP A 486 -14.44 -30.56 17.44
N GLY A 487 -14.81 -30.95 16.21
CA GLY A 487 -13.88 -31.10 15.08
C GLY A 487 -13.20 -29.77 14.72
N ALA A 488 -13.98 -28.69 14.58
CA ALA A 488 -13.46 -27.36 14.30
C ALA A 488 -12.60 -26.82 15.45
N LYS A 489 -13.01 -27.02 16.71
CA LYS A 489 -12.22 -26.61 17.89
C LYS A 489 -10.87 -27.32 17.95
N LYS A 490 -10.83 -28.61 17.62
CA LYS A 490 -9.59 -29.39 17.56
C LYS A 490 -8.64 -28.85 16.49
N LEU A 491 -9.15 -28.51 15.31
CA LEU A 491 -8.37 -27.92 14.22
C LEU A 491 -7.83 -26.52 14.58
N ILE A 492 -8.64 -25.69 15.22
CA ILE A 492 -8.20 -24.36 15.69
C ILE A 492 -7.08 -24.51 16.72
N LEU A 493 -7.23 -25.41 17.69
CA LEU A 493 -6.20 -25.64 18.70
C LEU A 493 -4.90 -26.16 18.07
N GLN A 494 -5.00 -27.01 17.05
CA GLN A 494 -3.84 -27.49 16.30
C GLN A 494 -3.13 -26.34 15.57
N ILE A 495 -3.88 -25.50 14.85
CA ILE A 495 -3.35 -24.31 14.16
C ILE A 495 -2.64 -23.35 15.13
N ILE A 496 -3.25 -23.10 16.31
CA ILE A 496 -2.63 -22.29 17.36
C ILE A 496 -1.31 -22.92 17.81
N ASN A 497 -1.32 -24.21 18.15
CA ASN A 497 -0.12 -24.90 18.64
C ASN A 497 1.00 -24.91 17.58
N ASP A 498 0.67 -25.22 16.32
CA ASP A 498 1.63 -25.22 15.22
C ASP A 498 2.24 -23.83 15.02
N SER A 499 1.46 -22.76 15.23
CA SER A 499 1.95 -21.39 15.12
C SER A 499 2.95 -21.05 16.24
N GLN A 500 2.69 -21.53 17.45
CA GLN A 500 3.60 -21.39 18.58
C GLN A 500 4.87 -22.22 18.39
N VAL A 501 4.76 -23.46 17.91
CA VAL A 501 5.92 -24.31 17.60
C VAL A 501 6.81 -23.68 16.53
N ASN A 502 6.21 -23.08 15.50
CA ASN A 502 6.95 -22.32 14.49
C ASN A 502 7.79 -21.20 15.13
N LEU A 503 7.20 -20.36 15.98
CA LEU A 503 7.91 -19.25 16.60
C LEU A 503 8.92 -19.68 17.67
N LEU A 504 8.54 -20.61 18.53
CA LEU A 504 9.28 -20.96 19.74
C LEU A 504 10.25 -22.14 19.55
N THR A 505 10.22 -22.79 18.39
CA THR A 505 11.13 -23.91 18.10
C THR A 505 11.81 -23.70 16.75
N HIS A 506 11.04 -23.58 15.66
CA HIS A 506 11.60 -23.57 14.31
C HIS A 506 12.29 -22.25 13.92
N MET A 507 11.95 -21.13 14.57
CA MET A 507 12.57 -19.84 14.30
C MET A 507 13.88 -19.61 15.07
N ILE A 508 14.05 -20.25 16.24
CA ILE A 508 15.15 -19.94 17.16
C ILE A 508 16.51 -20.22 16.53
N GLU A 509 16.68 -21.40 15.96
CA GLU A 509 17.99 -21.82 15.44
C GLU A 509 18.44 -20.98 14.22
N PRO A 510 17.58 -20.73 13.20
CA PRO A 510 17.90 -19.78 12.14
C PRO A 510 18.28 -18.37 12.65
N LEU A 511 17.51 -17.87 13.62
CA LEU A 511 17.76 -16.55 14.23
C LEU A 511 19.10 -16.53 14.98
N LYS A 512 19.41 -17.59 15.75
CA LYS A 512 20.67 -17.70 16.48
C LYS A 512 21.86 -17.70 15.54
N ARG A 513 21.77 -18.52 14.49
CA ARG A 513 22.80 -18.63 13.46
C ARG A 513 23.06 -17.28 12.80
N PHE A 514 22.00 -16.58 12.40
CA PHE A 514 22.09 -15.24 11.81
C PHE A 514 22.85 -14.26 12.71
N VAL A 515 22.45 -14.10 13.97
CA VAL A 515 23.08 -13.13 14.88
C VAL A 515 24.55 -13.47 15.12
N ILE A 516 24.89 -14.76 15.27
CA ILE A 516 26.27 -15.21 15.47
C ILE A 516 27.12 -14.99 14.20
N GLU A 517 26.61 -15.32 13.02
CA GLU A 517 27.31 -15.18 11.75
C GLU A 517 27.52 -13.71 11.41
N SER A 518 26.50 -12.86 11.59
CA SER A 518 26.63 -11.42 11.39
C SER A 518 27.64 -10.77 12.34
N ALA A 519 27.81 -11.29 13.57
CA ALA A 519 28.84 -10.83 14.50
C ALA A 519 30.28 -11.24 14.11
N LYS A 520 30.42 -12.26 13.27
CA LYS A 520 31.70 -12.78 12.77
C LYS A 520 32.10 -12.19 11.40
N ALA A 521 31.15 -11.61 10.67
CA ALA A 521 31.39 -10.97 9.37
C ALA A 521 32.19 -9.65 9.51
N GLU A 522 32.93 -9.27 8.46
CA GLU A 522 33.64 -7.99 8.39
C GLU A 522 32.64 -6.81 8.26
N ILE A 523 33.06 -5.62 8.72
CA ILE A 523 32.23 -4.44 9.05
C ILE A 523 31.41 -3.86 7.87
N ASP A 524 31.60 -4.34 6.64
CA ASP A 524 31.08 -3.73 5.40
C ASP A 524 30.13 -4.65 4.58
N SER A 525 29.63 -5.75 5.16
CA SER A 525 28.69 -6.66 4.47
C SER A 525 27.23 -6.30 4.72
N SER A 526 26.42 -6.22 3.66
CA SER A 526 24.96 -6.06 3.78
C SER A 526 24.32 -7.23 4.55
N LEU A 527 23.46 -6.91 5.52
CA LEU A 527 22.74 -7.91 6.31
C LEU A 527 21.74 -8.67 5.41
N ASN A 528 21.96 -9.96 5.21
CA ASN A 528 21.08 -10.80 4.39
C ASN A 528 20.00 -11.48 5.25
N PHE A 529 18.89 -10.79 5.46
CA PHE A 529 17.74 -11.30 6.22
C PHE A 529 16.96 -12.40 5.48
N LEU A 530 17.08 -12.52 4.15
CA LEU A 530 16.39 -13.56 3.36
C LEU A 530 16.83 -14.97 3.78
N ASN A 531 18.10 -15.14 4.15
CA ASN A 531 18.60 -16.44 4.60
C ASN A 531 17.88 -16.97 5.84
N VAL A 532 17.49 -16.09 6.78
CA VAL A 532 16.78 -16.49 8.02
C VAL A 532 15.38 -16.99 7.71
N TYR A 533 14.68 -16.28 6.82
CA TYR A 533 13.34 -16.63 6.39
C TYR A 533 13.33 -17.95 5.60
N ASP A 534 14.31 -18.14 4.71
CA ASP A 534 14.44 -19.38 3.93
C ASP A 534 14.77 -20.59 4.81
N GLU A 535 15.64 -20.44 5.81
CA GLU A 535 15.91 -21.51 6.77
C GLU A 535 14.70 -21.84 7.65
N PHE A 536 13.96 -20.81 8.10
CA PHE A 536 12.69 -21.01 8.79
C PHE A 536 11.67 -21.76 7.92
N ASN A 537 11.50 -21.38 6.65
CA ASN A 537 10.54 -22.03 5.75
C ASN A 537 10.85 -23.51 5.52
N LYS A 538 12.12 -23.92 5.57
CA LYS A 538 12.51 -25.34 5.46
C LYS A 538 12.05 -26.18 6.66
N GLN A 539 11.84 -25.56 7.82
CA GLN A 539 11.57 -26.26 9.08
C GLN A 539 10.15 -26.02 9.61
N ARG A 540 9.47 -24.96 9.17
CA ARG A 540 8.15 -24.58 9.68
C ARG A 540 7.07 -25.60 9.34
N ILE A 541 6.10 -25.69 10.23
CA ILE A 541 4.84 -26.37 10.02
C ILE A 541 3.93 -25.46 9.18
N TYR A 542 3.43 -25.98 8.07
CA TYR A 542 2.53 -25.26 7.16
C TYR A 542 1.07 -25.54 7.52
N HIS A 543 0.31 -24.47 7.75
CA HIS A 543 -1.08 -24.52 8.21
C HIS A 543 -2.11 -24.86 7.13
N GLU A 544 -1.72 -24.88 5.86
CA GLU A 544 -2.65 -24.93 4.71
C GLU A 544 -3.63 -26.11 4.77
N ARG A 545 -3.14 -27.29 5.18
CA ARG A 545 -3.97 -28.49 5.32
C ARG A 545 -5.04 -28.30 6.39
N ASP A 546 -4.66 -27.85 7.57
CA ASP A 546 -5.57 -27.74 8.72
C ASP A 546 -6.54 -26.58 8.55
N ILE A 547 -6.12 -25.48 7.91
CA ILE A 547 -6.99 -24.38 7.49
C ILE A 547 -8.04 -24.87 6.50
N ASN A 548 -7.65 -25.65 5.49
CA ASN A 548 -8.59 -26.18 4.49
C ASN A 548 -9.62 -27.14 5.13
N LEU A 549 -9.18 -27.97 6.08
CA LEU A 549 -10.07 -28.83 6.86
C LEU A 549 -11.02 -28.00 7.73
N LEU A 550 -10.50 -26.95 8.39
CA LEU A 550 -11.30 -26.04 9.22
C LEU A 550 -12.38 -25.36 8.37
N PHE A 551 -12.04 -24.86 7.19
CA PHE A 551 -13.00 -24.26 6.25
C PHE A 551 -14.06 -25.23 5.76
N SER A 552 -13.69 -26.50 5.55
CA SER A 552 -14.67 -27.54 5.19
C SER A 552 -15.67 -27.77 6.33
N GLU A 553 -15.18 -27.79 7.56
CA GLU A 553 -15.98 -28.04 8.76
C GLU A 553 -16.93 -26.89 9.07
N VAL A 554 -16.47 -25.63 8.96
CA VAL A 554 -17.27 -24.43 9.27
C VAL A 554 -18.05 -23.87 8.08
N ARG A 555 -17.97 -24.50 6.89
CA ARG A 555 -18.63 -24.02 5.66
C ARG A 555 -20.12 -23.78 5.83
N HIS A 556 -20.79 -24.62 6.62
CA HIS A 556 -22.22 -24.52 6.91
C HIS A 556 -22.61 -23.27 7.74
N LEU A 557 -21.65 -22.68 8.45
CA LEU A 557 -21.83 -21.45 9.22
C LEU A 557 -21.66 -20.18 8.37
N LEU A 558 -21.02 -20.29 7.20
CA LEU A 558 -20.76 -19.17 6.28
C LEU A 558 -21.82 -19.04 5.17
N GLN A 559 -22.87 -19.87 5.18
CA GLN A 559 -23.91 -19.95 4.15
C GLN A 559 -25.29 -19.46 4.62
N LYS A 560 -25.39 -18.80 5.78
CA LYS A 560 -26.64 -18.24 6.29
C LYS A 560 -26.76 -16.75 6.10
#